data_AF-A0A2V7DZI6-F1
#
_entry.id   AF-A0A2V7DZI6-F1
#
_cell.length_a   1.000
_cell.length_b   1.000
_cell.length_c   1.000
_cell.angle_alpha   90.00
_cell.angle_beta   90.00
_cell.angle_gamma   90.00
#
_symmetry.space_group_name_H-M   'P 1'
#
loop_
_entity.id
_entity.type
_entity.pdbx_description
1 polymer ?
#
loop_
_entity_poly.entity_id
_entity_poly.type
_entity_poly.pdbx_seq_one_letter_code
_entity_poly.pdbx_strand_id
1 'polypeptide(L)'
;MTTRYASGRREGITEDLVAALAEYEAGPFSVREKTALRYADRMYLDHHQVDDALFADVRGRFDEDETLELTWVIAEFIALGKVIHVMRLPYGA
;
A
#
# COMPACT_ATOMS: atom_id res chain seq x y z
N MET A 1 11.41 4.74 -8.96
CA MET A 1 12.47 4.20 -8.07
C MET A 1 11.90 4.16 -6.66
N THR A 2 11.85 2.97 -6.06
CA THR A 2 11.13 2.68 -4.81
C THR A 2 12.03 2.97 -3.61
N THR A 3 11.58 3.79 -2.66
CA THR A 3 12.27 3.92 -1.36
C THR A 3 11.98 2.67 -0.54
N ARG A 4 13.02 1.97 -0.05
CA ARG A 4 12.88 0.70 0.66
C ARG A 4 13.48 0.80 2.05
N TYR A 5 12.68 0.53 3.08
CA TYR A 5 13.20 0.47 4.43
C TYR A 5 14.04 -0.79 4.62
N ALA A 6 15.17 -0.67 5.32
CA ALA A 6 16.01 -1.81 5.66
C ALA A 6 15.29 -2.85 6.53
N SER A 7 14.24 -2.45 7.26
CA SER A 7 13.34 -3.35 8.00
C SER A 7 12.58 -4.31 7.09
N GLY A 8 12.03 -3.82 5.98
CA GLY A 8 11.26 -4.65 5.04
C GLY A 8 12.06 -5.84 4.52
N ARG A 9 13.36 -5.65 4.21
CA ARG A 9 14.25 -6.76 3.82
C ARG A 9 14.43 -7.80 4.93
N ARG A 10 14.50 -7.38 6.19
CA ARG A 10 14.62 -8.30 7.34
C ARG A 10 13.33 -9.07 7.60
N GLU A 11 12.20 -8.51 7.21
CA GLU A 11 10.86 -9.10 7.37
C GLU A 11 10.44 -9.96 6.16
N GLY A 12 11.34 -10.17 5.19
CA GLY A 12 11.10 -11.08 4.06
C GLY A 12 10.53 -10.43 2.81
N ILE A 13 10.50 -9.09 2.71
CA ILE A 13 10.19 -8.41 1.45
C ILE A 13 11.35 -8.60 0.47
N THR A 14 11.16 -9.52 -0.47
CA THR A 14 12.14 -9.86 -1.51
C THR A 14 12.06 -8.90 -2.70
N GLU A 15 13.11 -8.87 -3.52
CA GLU A 15 13.10 -8.11 -4.77
C GLU A 15 12.02 -8.62 -5.75
N ASP A 16 11.74 -9.92 -5.76
CA ASP A 16 10.69 -10.51 -6.59
C ASP A 16 9.30 -10.03 -6.16
N LEU A 17 9.03 -9.92 -4.85
CA LEU A 17 7.79 -9.35 -4.34
C LEU A 17 7.65 -7.88 -4.76
N VAL A 18 8.73 -7.10 -4.65
CA VAL A 18 8.72 -5.69 -5.05
C VAL A 18 8.49 -5.55 -6.56
N ALA A 19 9.13 -6.39 -7.38
CA ALA A 19 8.94 -6.39 -8.83
C ALA A 19 7.50 -6.76 -9.23
N ALA A 20 6.86 -7.64 -8.46
CA ALA A 20 5.48 -8.05 -8.70
C ALA A 20 4.44 -6.98 -8.34
N LEU A 21 4.80 -5.91 -7.61
CA LEU A 21 3.85 -4.86 -7.21
C LEU A 21 3.19 -4.14 -8.39
N ALA A 22 3.86 -4.02 -9.55
CA ALA A 22 3.26 -3.37 -10.71
C ALA A 22 2.06 -4.16 -11.28
N GLU A 23 2.07 -5.48 -11.11
CA GLU A 23 1.05 -6.42 -11.61
C GLU A 23 0.59 -7.33 -10.46
N TYR A 24 0.30 -6.73 -9.30
CA TYR A 24 0.09 -7.47 -8.05
C TYR A 24 -1.08 -8.45 -8.13
N GLU A 25 -2.05 -8.22 -9.00
CA GLU A 25 -3.18 -9.14 -9.20
C GLU A 25 -2.73 -10.52 -9.72
N ALA A 26 -1.71 -10.55 -10.58
CA ALA A 26 -1.05 -11.78 -11.04
C ALA A 26 0.13 -12.19 -10.15
N GLY A 27 0.56 -11.32 -9.24
CA GLY A 27 1.69 -11.51 -8.35
C GLY A 27 1.44 -12.54 -7.23
N PRO A 28 2.52 -12.96 -6.53
CA PRO A 28 2.50 -13.98 -5.49
C PRO A 28 2.01 -13.42 -4.14
N PHE A 29 0.97 -12.60 -4.16
CA PHE A 29 0.35 -12.03 -2.97
C PHE A 29 -0.86 -12.86 -2.56
N SER A 30 -1.12 -12.94 -1.26
CA SER A 30 -2.35 -13.49 -0.71
C SER A 30 -3.57 -12.65 -1.12
N VAL A 31 -4.76 -13.23 -1.00
CA VAL A 31 -6.01 -12.50 -1.25
C VAL A 31 -6.15 -11.28 -0.32
N ARG A 32 -5.67 -11.39 0.93
CA ARG A 32 -5.70 -10.30 1.90
C ARG A 32 -4.79 -9.15 1.47
N GLU A 33 -3.57 -9.44 1.02
CA GLU A 33 -2.63 -8.44 0.50
C GLU A 33 -3.13 -7.77 -0.79
N LYS A 34 -3.67 -8.54 -1.75
CA LYS A 34 -4.26 -7.98 -2.97
C LYS A 34 -5.43 -7.03 -2.67
N THR A 35 -6.21 -7.32 -1.64
CA THR A 35 -7.30 -6.43 -1.18
C THR A 35 -6.75 -5.12 -0.63
N ALA A 36 -5.70 -5.17 0.19
CA ALA A 36 -5.02 -3.98 0.68
C ALA A 36 -4.40 -3.14 -0.46
N LEU A 37 -3.80 -3.79 -1.46
CA LEU A 37 -3.21 -3.12 -2.62
C LEU A 37 -4.27 -2.43 -3.50
N ARG A 38 -5.40 -3.11 -3.78
CA ARG A 38 -6.55 -2.49 -4.47
C ARG A 38 -7.08 -1.27 -3.71
N TYR A 39 -7.18 -1.38 -2.39
CA TYR A 39 -7.63 -0.27 -1.55
C TYR A 39 -6.64 0.91 -1.57
N ALA A 40 -5.33 0.63 -1.49
CA ALA A 40 -4.28 1.64 -1.59
C ALA A 40 -4.29 2.35 -2.95
N ASP A 41 -4.48 1.62 -4.06
CA ASP A 41 -4.59 2.20 -5.40
C ASP A 41 -5.77 3.17 -5.50
N ARG A 42 -6.95 2.80 -4.99
CA ARG A 42 -8.11 3.70 -4.99
C ARG A 42 -7.89 4.91 -4.09
N MET A 43 -7.35 4.71 -2.89
CA MET A 43 -7.00 5.82 -1.99
C MET A 43 -6.02 6.82 -2.63
N TYR A 44 -5.07 6.34 -3.44
CA TYR A 44 -4.09 7.19 -4.11
C TYR A 44 -4.64 7.88 -5.38
N LEU A 45 -5.31 7.12 -6.26
CA LEU A 45 -5.76 7.59 -7.56
C LEU A 45 -7.04 8.42 -7.48
N ASP A 46 -8.05 7.93 -6.76
CA ASP A 46 -9.34 8.58 -6.56
C ASP A 46 -10.07 7.97 -5.35
N HIS A 47 -9.91 8.59 -4.19
CA HIS A 47 -10.50 8.10 -2.95
C HIS A 47 -12.04 8.17 -2.93
N HIS A 48 -12.67 8.92 -3.86
CA HIS A 48 -14.13 8.88 -4.04
C HIS A 48 -14.61 7.57 -4.69
N GLN A 49 -13.69 6.78 -5.26
CA GLN A 49 -13.96 5.46 -5.85
C GLN A 49 -13.67 4.31 -4.87
N VAL A 50 -13.46 4.61 -3.59
CA VAL A 50 -13.59 3.61 -2.53
C VAL A 50 -15.09 3.43 -2.27
N ASP A 51 -15.71 2.57 -3.08
CA ASP A 51 -17.13 2.26 -2.95
C ASP A 51 -17.42 1.30 -1.79
N ASP A 52 -18.71 1.14 -1.48
CA ASP A 52 -19.16 0.25 -0.40
C ASP A 52 -18.73 -1.20 -0.62
N ALA A 53 -18.61 -1.63 -1.88
CA ALA A 53 -18.21 -2.99 -2.23
C ALA A 53 -16.73 -3.24 -1.90
N LEU A 54 -15.84 -2.33 -2.28
CA LEU A 54 -14.42 -2.39 -1.95
C LEU A 54 -14.21 -2.29 -0.44
N PHE A 55 -14.89 -1.35 0.23
CA PHE A 55 -14.73 -1.18 1.67
C PHE A 55 -15.31 -2.36 2.46
N ALA A 56 -16.37 -3.02 1.97
CA ALA A 56 -16.84 -4.29 2.51
C ALA A 56 -15.84 -5.43 2.31
N ASP A 57 -15.16 -5.50 1.15
CA ASP A 57 -14.12 -6.51 0.87
C ASP A 57 -12.93 -6.36 1.84
N VAL A 58 -12.56 -5.11 2.16
CA VAL A 58 -11.56 -4.77 3.20
C VAL A 58 -12.04 -5.23 4.57
N ARG A 59 -13.20 -4.77 5.05
CA ARG A 59 -13.72 -5.15 6.38
C ARG A 59 -14.04 -6.65 6.53
N GLY A 60 -14.20 -7.38 5.42
CA GLY A 60 -14.35 -8.83 5.43
C GLY A 60 -13.03 -9.59 5.65
N ARG A 61 -11.88 -8.91 5.53
CA ARG A 61 -10.54 -9.50 5.65
C ARG A 61 -9.68 -8.90 6.73
N PHE A 62 -9.99 -7.68 7.17
CA PHE A 62 -9.32 -6.93 8.23
C PHE A 62 -10.35 -6.63 9.32
N ASP A 63 -9.98 -6.80 10.58
CA ASP A 63 -10.84 -6.34 11.68
C ASP A 63 -10.90 -4.81 11.76
N GLU A 64 -11.62 -4.27 12.75
CA GLU A 64 -11.83 -2.82 12.87
C GLU A 64 -10.51 -2.07 13.11
N ASP A 65 -9.67 -2.56 14.03
CA ASP A 65 -8.39 -1.96 14.36
C ASP A 65 -7.42 -2.07 13.17
N GLU A 66 -7.35 -3.25 12.53
CA GLU A 66 -6.55 -3.48 11.33
C GLU A 66 -6.99 -2.59 10.16
N THR A 67 -8.30 -2.36 9.99
CA THR A 67 -8.83 -1.50 8.93
C THR A 67 -8.45 -0.04 9.16
N LEU A 68 -8.53 0.43 10.40
CA LEU A 68 -8.11 1.77 10.79
C LEU A 68 -6.62 1.96 10.54
N GLU A 69 -5.79 1.04 11.04
CA GLU A 69 -4.33 1.10 10.87
C GLU A 69 -3.94 1.03 9.39
N LEU A 70 -4.53 0.13 8.61
CA LEU A 70 -4.30 0.03 7.17
C LEU A 70 -4.61 1.35 6.46
N THR A 71 -5.77 1.95 6.77
CA THR A 71 -6.19 3.24 6.20
C THR A 71 -5.22 4.36 6.57
N TRP A 72 -4.79 4.40 7.83
CA TRP A 72 -3.84 5.39 8.33
C TRP A 72 -2.48 5.31 7.64
N VAL A 73 -1.90 4.09 7.56
CA VAL A 73 -0.61 3.86 6.94
C VAL A 73 -0.63 4.20 5.44
N ILE A 74 -1.69 3.84 4.74
CA ILE A 74 -1.87 4.22 3.32
C ILE A 74 -1.88 5.75 3.19
N ALA A 75 -2.68 6.45 4.00
CA ALA A 75 -2.77 7.91 3.95
C ALA A 75 -1.42 8.58 4.24
N GLU A 76 -0.68 8.08 5.24
CA GLU A 76 0.65 8.56 5.61
C GLU A 76 1.64 8.44 4.45
N PHE A 77 1.73 7.28 3.79
CA PHE A 77 2.65 7.08 2.67
C PHE A 77 2.28 7.91 1.43
N ILE A 78 0.99 8.12 1.17
CA ILE A 78 0.52 9.03 0.11
C ILE A 78 0.97 10.47 0.41
N ALA A 79 0.78 10.95 1.64
CA ALA A 79 1.20 12.29 2.04
C ALA A 79 2.73 12.43 2.01
N LEU A 80 3.46 11.45 2.54
CA LEU A 80 4.91 11.42 2.57
C LEU A 80 5.50 11.48 1.16
N GLY A 81 4.98 10.71 0.21
CA GLY A 81 5.43 10.74 -1.18
C GLY A 81 5.33 12.13 -1.81
N LYS A 82 4.24 12.87 -1.52
CA LYS A 82 4.03 14.25 -1.97
C LYS A 82 5.03 15.21 -1.32
N VAL A 83 5.25 15.09 -0.01
CA VAL A 83 6.21 15.94 0.73
C VAL A 83 7.62 15.73 0.19
N ILE A 84 8.06 14.48 0.04
CA ILE A 84 9.38 14.14 -0.51
C ILE A 84 9.57 14.79 -1.88
N HIS A 85 8.58 14.67 -2.76
CA HIS A 85 8.62 15.25 -4.10
C HIS A 85 8.73 16.78 -4.08
N VAL A 86 7.83 17.46 -3.36
CA VAL A 86 7.75 18.93 -3.32
C VAL A 86 9.01 19.54 -2.70
N MET A 87 9.51 18.94 -1.62
CA MET A 87 10.66 19.44 -0.87
C MET A 87 12.00 19.01 -1.47
N ARG A 88 12.00 18.17 -2.50
CA ARG A 88 13.21 17.57 -3.12
C ARG A 88 14.12 16.93 -2.08
N LEU A 89 13.54 16.26 -1.09
CA LEU A 89 14.32 15.58 -0.07
C LEU A 89 15.16 14.48 -0.72
N PRO A 90 16.38 14.22 -0.25
CA PRO A 90 17.10 13.02 -0.65
C PRO A 90 16.37 11.79 -0.08
N TYR A 91 16.11 10.81 -0.93
CA TYR A 91 15.51 9.53 -0.54
C TYR A 91 16.25 8.38 -1.23
N GLY A 92 16.36 7.23 -0.55
CA GLY A 92 16.98 6.02 -1.09
C GLY A 92 18.51 5.94 -0.95
N ALA A 93 19.07 6.37 0.20
CA ALA A 93 20.45 6.05 0.58
C ALA A 93 20.57 4.64 1.17
#